data_AF-A0A013S8T0-F1
#
_entry.id   AF-A0A013S8T0-F1
#
_cell.length_a   1.000
_cell.length_b   1.000
_cell.length_c   1.000
_cell.angle_alpha   90.00
_cell.angle_beta   90.00
_cell.angle_gamma   90.00
#
_symmetry.space_group_name_H-M   'P 1'
#
loop_
_entity.id
_entity.type
_entity.pdbx_description
1 polymer ?
#
loop_
_entity_poly.entity_id
_entity_poly.type
_entity_poly.pdbx_seq_one_letter_code
_entity_poly.pdbx_strand_id
1 'polypeptide(L)'
;MTLFIYCFLCLMAFCFIFIQKKYLLNYVFVFFCLMGWSIVARFNSIQQDLIVYSEAMSYNWDFYKSLYVLREPIYWITSKILYDFFKEPIFVFIIWDAIIFSLFIYIAYKKNLKPYFILVFILFFPNVMGFLNVYRQYISTIFLFLSFLLVYENHIKSKFFYLTSFLSHNVGAIFLPLIFIRKKFFQSKFVLTSIISIFAMIFLSSSKSEIDTGETSPLLFFAVVCTGMLIFLSLNKLILYRKNIDLYYVNMYCVFISLFSVLFLSDAPAKRICMIALIFILYSIYWFIEDNKKNILVFRAGLVLVTLLPTFIFSSVFNMLVYAGK
;
A
#
# COMPACT_ATOMS: atom_id res chain seq x y z
N MET A 1 -8.77 2.03 22.20
CA MET A 1 -9.94 2.21 21.30
C MET A 1 -9.62 1.81 19.87
N THR A 2 -8.47 2.21 19.31
CA THR A 2 -8.02 1.85 17.94
C THR A 2 -8.00 0.35 17.67
N LEU A 3 -7.38 -0.46 18.55
CA LEU A 3 -7.38 -1.93 18.41
C LEU A 3 -8.78 -2.54 18.34
N PHE A 4 -9.72 -2.06 19.15
CA PHE A 4 -11.09 -2.59 19.17
C PHE A 4 -11.79 -2.37 17.82
N ILE A 5 -11.66 -1.18 17.24
CA ILE A 5 -12.22 -0.88 15.92
C ILE A 5 -11.49 -1.68 14.83
N TYR A 6 -10.16 -1.85 14.94
CA TYR A 6 -9.41 -2.70 14.03
C TYR A 6 -9.94 -4.15 14.05
N CYS A 7 -10.16 -4.74 15.23
CA CYS A 7 -10.76 -6.07 15.38
C CYS A 7 -12.17 -6.13 14.81
N PHE A 8 -13.00 -5.09 15.02
CA PHE A 8 -14.31 -4.98 14.39
C PHE A 8 -14.21 -4.98 12.85
N LEU A 9 -13.29 -4.23 12.26
CA LEU A 9 -13.06 -4.23 10.81
C LEU A 9 -12.57 -5.60 10.30
N CYS A 10 -11.75 -6.31 11.09
CA CYS A 10 -11.33 -7.68 10.77
C CYS A 10 -12.54 -8.62 10.70
N LEU A 11 -13.45 -8.56 11.68
CA LEU A 11 -14.69 -9.33 11.66
C LEU A 11 -15.56 -8.96 10.45
N MET A 12 -15.67 -7.67 10.14
CA MET A 12 -16.39 -7.23 8.94
C MET A 12 -15.76 -7.80 7.66
N ALA A 13 -14.43 -7.88 7.57
CA ALA A 13 -13.76 -8.51 6.43
C ALA A 13 -14.19 -9.96 6.26
N PHE A 14 -14.30 -10.74 7.35
CA PHE A 14 -14.86 -12.09 7.32
C PHE A 14 -16.33 -12.13 6.88
N CYS A 15 -17.18 -11.24 7.41
CA CYS A 15 -18.58 -11.19 7.00
C CYS A 15 -18.74 -10.89 5.50
N PHE A 16 -17.92 -10.01 4.95
CA PHE A 16 -17.96 -9.66 3.53
C PHE A 16 -17.46 -10.78 2.58
N ILE A 17 -16.82 -11.84 3.10
CA ILE A 17 -16.45 -13.02 2.29
C ILE A 17 -17.68 -13.66 1.65
N PHE A 18 -18.81 -13.68 2.37
CA PHE A 18 -20.07 -14.28 1.92
C PHE A 18 -20.80 -13.42 0.89
N ILE A 19 -20.44 -12.15 0.77
CA ILE A 19 -21.14 -11.21 -0.12
C ILE A 19 -20.57 -11.32 -1.53
N GLN A 20 -21.29 -12.06 -2.39
CA GLN A 20 -20.90 -12.26 -3.78
C GLN A 20 -21.38 -11.14 -4.71
N LYS A 21 -22.56 -10.57 -4.43
CA LYS A 21 -23.22 -9.59 -5.30
C LYS A 21 -22.63 -8.19 -5.11
N LYS A 22 -22.51 -7.46 -6.22
CA LYS A 22 -22.02 -6.08 -6.26
C LYS A 22 -23.18 -5.12 -5.98
N TYR A 23 -23.33 -4.74 -4.71
CA TYR A 23 -24.26 -3.69 -4.30
C TYR A 23 -23.51 -2.45 -3.88
N LEU A 24 -23.87 -1.29 -4.43
CA LEU A 24 -23.26 0.00 -4.08
C LEU A 24 -23.29 0.27 -2.57
N LEU A 25 -24.39 -0.11 -1.90
CA LEU A 25 -24.58 0.04 -0.46
C LEU A 25 -23.44 -0.60 0.35
N ASN A 26 -22.91 -1.75 -0.09
CA ASN A 26 -21.81 -2.43 0.60
C ASN A 26 -20.52 -1.59 0.57
N TYR A 27 -20.26 -0.90 -0.53
CA TYR A 27 -19.07 -0.04 -0.69
C TYR A 27 -19.22 1.25 0.12
N VAL A 28 -20.43 1.82 0.14
CA VAL A 28 -20.76 2.98 0.99
C VAL A 28 -20.63 2.62 2.47
N PHE A 29 -21.10 1.44 2.87
CA PHE A 29 -20.93 0.95 4.24
C PHE A 29 -19.46 0.77 4.61
N VAL A 30 -18.65 0.14 3.72
CA VAL A 30 -17.20 0.01 3.94
C VAL A 30 -16.53 1.37 4.06
N PHE A 31 -16.92 2.36 3.27
CA PHE A 31 -16.41 3.74 3.39
C PHE A 31 -16.65 4.30 4.80
N PHE A 32 -17.87 4.22 5.32
CA PHE A 32 -18.17 4.72 6.66
C PHE A 32 -17.43 3.96 7.76
N CYS A 33 -17.25 2.65 7.61
CA CYS A 33 -16.44 1.86 8.54
C CYS A 33 -14.98 2.32 8.57
N LEU A 34 -14.39 2.56 7.39
CA LEU A 34 -13.02 3.05 7.28
C LEU A 34 -12.87 4.48 7.81
N MET A 35 -13.86 5.35 7.56
CA MET A 35 -13.87 6.71 8.14
C MET A 35 -13.97 6.68 9.66
N GLY A 36 -14.82 5.81 10.22
CA GLY A 36 -14.91 5.61 11.67
C GLY A 36 -13.57 5.16 12.27
N TRP A 37 -12.88 4.24 11.60
CA TRP A 37 -11.54 3.82 12.02
C TRP A 37 -10.51 4.94 11.90
N SER A 38 -10.51 5.71 10.80
CA SER A 38 -9.61 6.84 10.62
C SER A 38 -9.77 7.87 11.73
N ILE A 39 -11.00 8.32 12.01
CA ILE A 39 -11.27 9.29 13.09
C ILE A 39 -10.68 8.78 14.40
N VAL A 40 -11.01 7.55 14.81
CA VAL A 40 -10.51 7.00 16.07
C VAL A 40 -8.99 6.84 16.07
N ALA A 41 -8.38 6.40 14.98
CA ALA A 41 -6.95 6.24 14.89
C ALA A 41 -6.20 7.59 14.95
N ARG A 42 -6.72 8.63 14.28
CA ARG A 42 -6.11 9.97 14.28
C ARG A 42 -6.19 10.66 15.64
N PHE A 43 -7.21 10.39 16.43
CA PHE A 43 -7.32 10.94 17.79
C PHE A 43 -6.54 10.15 18.85
N ASN A 44 -6.29 8.84 18.65
CA ASN A 44 -5.75 7.99 19.71
C ASN A 44 -4.33 7.43 19.46
N SER A 45 -3.90 7.31 18.21
CA SER A 45 -2.71 6.54 17.84
C SER A 45 -1.86 7.27 16.80
N ILE A 46 -1.34 8.45 17.16
CA ILE A 46 -0.37 9.20 16.35
C ILE A 46 1.04 8.71 16.70
N GLN A 47 1.74 8.13 15.73
CA GLN A 47 3.12 7.66 15.89
C GLN A 47 4.14 8.74 15.50
N GLN A 48 5.41 8.48 15.80
CA GLN A 48 6.52 9.43 15.65
C GLN A 48 6.58 10.15 14.29
N ASP A 49 6.47 9.42 13.18
CA ASP A 49 6.52 10.05 11.84
C ASP A 49 5.35 11.01 11.60
N LEU A 50 4.15 10.66 12.09
CA LEU A 50 2.97 11.53 11.98
C LEU A 50 3.08 12.78 12.85
N ILE A 51 3.74 12.69 14.01
CA ILE A 51 4.06 13.86 14.84
C ILE A 51 4.96 14.81 14.04
N VAL A 52 6.04 14.30 13.45
CA VAL A 52 6.94 15.10 12.59
C VAL A 52 6.17 15.72 11.41
N TYR A 53 5.23 14.99 10.82
CA TYR A 53 4.40 15.54 9.74
C TYR A 53 3.46 16.64 10.24
N SER A 54 2.89 16.51 11.43
CA SER A 54 2.03 17.53 12.03
C SER A 54 2.81 18.80 12.36
N GLU A 55 4.01 18.68 12.91
CA GLU A 55 4.91 19.80 13.20
C GLU A 55 5.31 20.52 11.91
N ALA A 56 5.69 19.76 10.87
CA ALA A 56 6.08 20.33 9.59
C ALA A 56 4.97 21.16 8.92
N MET A 57 3.68 20.83 9.15
CA MET A 57 2.54 21.63 8.66
C MET A 57 2.49 23.04 9.26
N SER A 58 3.00 23.20 10.48
CA SER A 58 3.02 24.49 11.17
C SER A 58 4.10 25.44 10.67
N TYR A 59 5.10 24.94 9.94
CA TYR A 59 6.22 25.74 9.45
C TYR A 59 5.79 26.78 8.41
N ASN A 60 6.61 27.83 8.28
CA ASN A 60 6.41 28.90 7.30
C ASN A 60 6.59 28.41 5.86
N TRP A 61 5.96 29.11 4.91
CA TRP A 61 6.05 28.79 3.47
C TRP A 61 7.47 28.76 2.90
N ASP A 62 8.45 29.38 3.55
CA ASP A 62 9.86 29.29 3.15
C ASP A 62 10.44 27.88 3.33
N PHE A 63 10.00 27.12 4.33
CA PHE A 63 10.39 25.71 4.49
C PHE A 63 9.97 24.87 3.28
N TYR A 64 8.83 25.20 2.67
CA TYR A 64 8.26 24.47 1.53
C TYR A 64 9.00 24.72 0.21
N LYS A 65 9.89 25.72 0.17
CA LYS A 65 10.82 25.96 -0.95
C LYS A 65 12.05 25.06 -0.88
N SER A 66 12.26 24.32 0.21
CA SER A 66 13.40 23.43 0.38
C SER A 66 13.34 22.23 -0.58
N LEU A 67 14.52 21.73 -0.98
CA LEU A 67 14.63 20.51 -1.80
C LEU A 67 14.01 19.28 -1.13
N TYR A 68 13.94 19.25 0.20
CA TYR A 68 13.29 18.16 0.93
C TYR A 68 11.80 18.08 0.60
N VAL A 69 11.11 19.22 0.62
CA VAL A 69 9.66 19.31 0.35
C VAL A 69 9.37 19.16 -1.14
N LEU A 70 10.18 19.79 -2.01
CA LEU A 70 10.01 19.75 -3.46
C LEU A 70 10.21 18.36 -4.07
N ARG A 71 10.85 17.42 -3.35
CA ARG A 71 10.92 16.01 -3.75
C ARG A 71 9.57 15.31 -3.64
N GLU A 72 8.73 15.71 -2.69
CA GLU A 72 7.43 15.07 -2.42
C GLU A 72 6.29 16.12 -2.33
N PRO A 73 6.13 16.94 -3.38
CA PRO A 73 5.37 18.18 -3.29
C PRO A 73 3.87 17.93 -3.10
N ILE A 74 3.33 16.80 -3.59
CA ILE A 74 1.90 16.56 -3.52
C ILE A 74 1.43 16.45 -2.09
N TYR A 75 2.12 15.65 -1.27
CA TYR A 75 1.74 15.51 0.12
C TYR A 75 1.97 16.81 0.89
N TRP A 76 3.17 17.37 0.79
CA TRP A 76 3.56 18.51 1.63
C TRP A 76 2.76 19.77 1.32
N ILE A 77 2.67 20.16 0.05
CA ILE A 77 2.02 21.43 -0.34
C ILE A 77 0.52 21.36 -0.06
N THR A 78 -0.15 20.26 -0.44
CA THR A 78 -1.59 20.16 -0.21
C THR A 78 -1.92 20.07 1.28
N SER A 79 -1.11 19.36 2.08
CA SER A 79 -1.29 19.32 3.54
C SER A 79 -1.10 20.69 4.17
N LYS A 80 -0.15 21.49 3.68
CA LYS A 80 0.04 22.88 4.13
C LYS A 80 -1.15 23.76 3.78
N ILE A 81 -1.67 23.67 2.55
CA ILE A 81 -2.86 24.41 2.13
C ILE A 81 -4.06 24.07 3.02
N LEU A 82 -4.29 22.77 3.29
CA LEU A 82 -5.34 22.32 4.19
C LEU A 82 -5.11 22.81 5.63
N TYR A 83 -3.88 22.71 6.13
CA TYR A 83 -3.54 23.18 7.46
C TYR A 83 -3.74 24.69 7.60
N ASP A 84 -3.39 25.48 6.60
CA ASP A 84 -3.59 26.92 6.65
C ASP A 84 -5.08 27.31 6.74
N PHE A 85 -5.98 26.47 6.24
CA PHE A 85 -7.44 26.63 6.36
C PHE A 85 -8.00 26.14 7.71
N PHE A 86 -7.62 24.93 8.16
CA PHE A 86 -8.21 24.30 9.35
C PHE A 86 -7.47 24.61 10.66
N LYS A 87 -6.20 25.01 10.58
CA LYS A 87 -5.27 25.24 11.70
C LYS A 87 -5.04 24.05 12.64
N GLU A 88 -5.49 22.87 12.26
CA GLU A 88 -5.49 21.67 13.09
C GLU A 88 -5.00 20.45 12.28
N PRO A 89 -3.87 19.80 12.65
CA PRO A 89 -3.28 18.74 11.85
C PRO A 89 -4.16 17.48 11.74
N ILE A 90 -4.91 17.17 12.81
CA ILE A 90 -5.78 15.99 12.87
C ILE A 90 -6.85 16.06 11.77
N PHE A 91 -7.46 17.22 11.55
CA PHE A 91 -8.45 17.40 10.49
C PHE A 91 -7.82 17.25 9.10
N VAL A 92 -6.59 17.71 8.90
CA VAL A 92 -5.86 17.52 7.64
C VAL A 92 -5.69 16.04 7.33
N PHE A 93 -5.32 15.22 8.32
CA PHE A 93 -5.20 13.77 8.15
C PHE A 93 -6.54 13.09 7.85
N ILE A 94 -7.61 13.47 8.55
CA ILE A 94 -8.95 12.92 8.30
C ILE A 94 -9.45 13.26 6.89
N ILE A 95 -9.18 14.47 6.39
CA ILE A 95 -9.54 14.88 5.03
C ILE A 95 -8.77 14.07 3.99
N TRP A 96 -7.46 13.87 4.20
CA TRP A 96 -6.67 13.01 3.34
C TRP A 96 -7.19 11.57 3.33
N ASP A 97 -7.50 11.01 4.50
CA ASP A 97 -8.08 9.68 4.62
C ASP A 97 -9.41 9.59 3.85
N ALA A 98 -10.27 10.60 3.97
CA ALA A 98 -11.54 10.67 3.23
C ALA A 98 -11.33 10.68 1.70
N ILE A 99 -10.38 11.47 1.19
CA ILE A 99 -10.04 11.52 -0.24
C ILE A 99 -9.55 10.15 -0.70
N ILE A 100 -8.62 9.56 0.04
CA ILE A 100 -7.96 8.31 -0.30
C ILE A 100 -8.94 7.13 -0.26
N PHE A 101 -9.75 7.02 0.79
CA PHE A 101 -10.79 5.99 0.87
C PHE A 101 -11.85 6.16 -0.22
N SER A 102 -12.28 7.39 -0.51
CA SER A 102 -13.26 7.66 -1.56
C SER A 102 -12.75 7.23 -2.93
N LEU A 103 -11.52 7.62 -3.28
CA LEU A 103 -10.89 7.24 -4.55
C LEU A 103 -10.69 5.72 -4.65
N PHE A 104 -10.19 5.10 -3.57
CA PHE A 104 -9.96 3.67 -3.55
C PHE A 104 -11.26 2.88 -3.74
N ILE A 105 -12.29 3.21 -2.96
CA ILE A 105 -13.59 2.54 -3.01
C ILE A 105 -14.28 2.77 -4.36
N TYR A 106 -14.24 3.99 -4.90
CA TYR A 106 -14.84 4.29 -6.20
C TYR A 106 -14.21 3.47 -7.33
N ILE A 107 -12.88 3.43 -7.40
CA ILE A 107 -12.17 2.65 -8.44
C ILE A 107 -12.36 1.16 -8.20
N ALA A 108 -12.30 0.68 -6.94
CA ALA A 108 -12.57 -0.70 -6.59
C ALA A 108 -13.97 -1.15 -7.02
N TYR A 109 -14.99 -0.31 -6.79
CA TYR A 109 -16.35 -0.53 -7.28
C TYR A 109 -16.39 -0.62 -8.80
N LYS A 110 -15.76 0.31 -9.53
CA LYS A 110 -15.71 0.26 -11.01
C LYS A 110 -14.99 -0.99 -11.53
N LYS A 111 -13.97 -1.46 -10.82
CA LYS A 111 -13.15 -2.64 -11.15
C LYS A 111 -13.72 -3.96 -10.65
N ASN A 112 -14.93 -3.96 -10.07
CA ASN A 112 -15.59 -5.14 -9.52
C ASN A 112 -14.78 -5.86 -8.43
N LEU A 113 -13.91 -5.14 -7.70
CA LEU A 113 -13.24 -5.69 -6.53
C LEU A 113 -14.27 -5.95 -5.43
N LYS A 114 -14.20 -7.11 -4.80
CA LYS A 114 -15.15 -7.48 -3.74
C LYS A 114 -14.92 -6.61 -2.49
N PRO A 115 -15.97 -6.23 -1.75
CA PRO A 115 -15.83 -5.39 -0.55
C PRO A 115 -14.85 -5.95 0.50
N TYR A 116 -14.81 -7.29 0.69
CA TYR A 116 -13.88 -7.91 1.63
C TYR A 116 -12.41 -7.62 1.27
N PHE A 117 -12.08 -7.54 -0.02
CA PHE A 117 -10.72 -7.25 -0.46
C PHE A 117 -10.32 -5.82 -0.15
N ILE A 118 -11.24 -4.87 -0.19
CA ILE A 118 -10.97 -3.48 0.22
C ILE A 118 -10.55 -3.44 1.69
N LEU A 119 -11.28 -4.15 2.56
CA LEU A 119 -10.94 -4.26 3.97
C LEU A 119 -9.62 -5.00 4.18
N VAL A 120 -9.43 -6.16 3.54
CA VAL A 120 -8.16 -6.90 3.60
C VAL A 120 -7.00 -6.03 3.16
N PHE A 121 -7.13 -5.31 2.05
CA PHE A 121 -6.10 -4.40 1.55
C PHE A 121 -5.73 -3.37 2.60
N ILE A 122 -6.70 -2.66 3.18
CA ILE A 122 -6.43 -1.59 4.16
C ILE A 122 -5.89 -2.13 5.49
N LEU A 123 -6.42 -3.28 5.95
CA LEU A 123 -6.07 -3.90 7.23
C LEU A 123 -4.80 -4.75 7.17
N PHE A 124 -4.26 -4.99 5.98
CA PHE A 124 -3.01 -5.72 5.82
C PHE A 124 -1.86 -4.95 6.47
N PHE A 125 -1.01 -5.66 7.22
CA PHE A 125 0.00 -5.05 8.09
C PHE A 125 0.89 -3.97 7.43
N PRO A 126 1.29 -4.04 6.13
CA PRO A 126 2.07 -2.98 5.52
C PRO A 126 1.27 -1.68 5.38
N ASN A 127 -0.03 -1.78 5.08
CA ASN A 127 -0.91 -0.63 4.98
C ASN A 127 -1.30 -0.08 6.36
N VAL A 128 -1.46 -0.94 7.38
CA VAL A 128 -1.67 -0.48 8.76
C VAL A 128 -0.45 0.29 9.27
N MET A 129 0.75 -0.26 9.06
CA MET A 129 2.01 0.40 9.43
C MET A 129 2.20 1.71 8.66
N GLY A 130 1.86 1.74 7.37
CA GLY A 130 1.87 2.97 6.58
C GLY A 130 0.84 4.00 7.08
N PHE A 131 -0.37 3.56 7.41
CA PHE A 131 -1.47 4.42 7.84
C PHE A 131 -1.19 5.09 9.20
N LEU A 132 -0.63 4.33 10.15
CA LEU A 132 -0.36 4.77 11.52
C LEU A 132 1.02 5.41 11.71
N ASN A 133 1.98 5.18 10.81
CA ASN A 133 3.35 5.69 10.94
C ASN A 133 3.81 6.37 9.63
N VAL A 134 4.06 5.59 8.57
CA VAL A 134 4.67 6.11 7.33
C VAL A 134 3.62 6.65 6.35
N TYR A 135 2.89 7.69 6.76
CA TYR A 135 1.64 8.13 6.11
C TYR A 135 1.80 8.54 4.63
N ARG A 136 2.88 9.25 4.28
CA ARG A 136 3.19 9.61 2.89
C ARG A 136 3.32 8.40 1.97
N GLN A 137 3.98 7.35 2.47
CA GLN A 137 4.13 6.10 1.73
C GLN A 137 2.78 5.42 1.57
N TYR A 138 1.92 5.41 2.59
CA TYR A 138 0.58 4.85 2.51
C TYR A 138 -0.26 5.50 1.39
N ILE A 139 -0.29 6.84 1.36
CA ILE A 139 -0.95 7.62 0.28
C ILE A 139 -0.37 7.24 -1.09
N SER A 140 0.96 7.26 -1.22
CA SER A 140 1.65 6.90 -2.45
C SER A 140 1.35 5.47 -2.91
N THR A 141 1.25 4.53 -1.97
CA THR A 141 0.96 3.10 -2.24
C THR A 141 -0.45 2.93 -2.79
N ILE A 142 -1.43 3.64 -2.23
CA ILE A 142 -2.81 3.58 -2.75
C ILE A 142 -2.87 4.20 -4.16
N PHE A 143 -2.27 5.36 -4.38
CA PHE A 143 -2.22 5.93 -5.73
C PHE A 143 -1.51 5.01 -6.74
N LEU A 144 -0.42 4.35 -6.34
CA LEU A 144 0.27 3.39 -7.19
C LEU A 144 -0.63 2.19 -7.51
N PHE A 145 -1.34 1.67 -6.51
CA PHE A 145 -2.28 0.57 -6.70
C PHE A 145 -3.45 0.96 -7.62
N LEU A 146 -3.99 2.17 -7.46
CA LEU A 146 -5.01 2.73 -8.34
C LEU A 146 -4.51 2.89 -9.78
N SER A 147 -3.27 3.32 -9.96
CA SER A 147 -2.61 3.39 -11.27
C SER A 147 -2.57 2.02 -11.94
N PHE A 148 -2.17 0.99 -11.18
CA PHE A 148 -2.08 -0.38 -11.64
C PHE A 148 -3.46 -0.95 -12.03
N LEU A 149 -4.51 -0.74 -11.23
CA LEU A 149 -5.87 -1.20 -11.57
C LEU A 149 -6.41 -0.57 -12.88
N LEU A 150 -5.97 0.64 -13.21
CA LEU A 150 -6.44 1.39 -14.38
C LEU A 150 -5.59 1.17 -15.64
N VAL A 151 -4.46 0.44 -15.53
CA VAL A 151 -3.46 0.34 -16.60
C VAL A 151 -4.03 -0.19 -17.93
N TYR A 152 -5.04 -1.05 -17.88
CA TYR A 152 -5.65 -1.66 -19.07
C TYR A 152 -6.81 -0.88 -19.68
N GLU A 153 -7.46 -0.01 -18.93
CA GLU A 153 -8.68 0.70 -19.38
C GLU A 153 -8.41 2.15 -19.76
N ASN A 154 -7.60 2.85 -18.96
CA ASN A 154 -7.35 4.26 -19.17
C ASN A 154 -5.91 4.61 -18.83
N HIS A 155 -5.05 4.56 -19.85
CA HIS A 155 -3.63 4.86 -19.72
C HIS A 155 -3.36 6.28 -19.20
N ILE A 156 -4.22 7.27 -19.51
CA ILE A 156 -4.04 8.65 -19.05
C ILE A 156 -4.29 8.72 -17.54
N LYS A 157 -5.41 8.20 -17.07
CA LYS A 157 -5.72 8.14 -15.63
C LYS A 157 -4.70 7.31 -14.86
N SER A 158 -4.27 6.18 -15.42
CA SER A 158 -3.20 5.35 -14.83
C SER A 158 -1.90 6.14 -14.66
N LYS A 159 -1.44 6.85 -15.70
CA LYS A 159 -0.24 7.70 -15.61
C LYS A 159 -0.41 8.85 -14.62
N PHE A 160 -1.58 9.48 -14.55
CA PHE A 160 -1.88 10.51 -13.57
C PHE A 160 -1.76 9.97 -12.13
N PHE A 161 -2.35 8.80 -11.84
CA PHE A 161 -2.23 8.17 -10.53
C PHE A 161 -0.79 7.72 -10.21
N TYR A 162 -0.02 7.30 -11.21
CA TYR A 162 1.39 7.00 -11.02
C TYR A 162 2.20 8.26 -10.67
N LEU A 163 2.01 9.35 -11.44
CA LEU A 163 2.70 10.60 -11.19
C LEU A 163 2.37 11.15 -9.79
N THR A 164 1.10 11.05 -9.39
CA THR A 164 0.68 11.46 -8.04
C THR A 164 1.27 10.58 -6.95
N SER A 165 1.40 9.26 -7.18
CA SER A 165 2.12 8.37 -6.28
C SER A 165 3.59 8.75 -6.12
N PHE A 166 4.31 8.95 -7.23
CA PHE A 166 5.72 9.34 -7.24
C PHE A 166 5.96 10.66 -6.51
N LEU A 167 5.17 11.69 -6.80
CA LEU A 167 5.28 13.01 -6.19
C LEU A 167 4.73 13.06 -4.75
N SER A 168 4.08 12.00 -4.26
CA SER A 168 3.70 11.87 -2.85
C SER A 168 4.79 11.20 -2.02
N HIS A 169 5.53 10.25 -2.61
CA HIS A 169 6.65 9.59 -1.96
C HIS A 169 7.58 8.97 -3.00
N ASN A 170 8.88 9.24 -2.88
CA ASN A 170 9.88 8.91 -3.89
C ASN A 170 10.00 7.41 -4.21
N VAL A 171 9.69 6.53 -3.25
CA VAL A 171 9.72 5.07 -3.46
C VAL A 171 8.75 4.63 -4.57
N GLY A 172 7.69 5.40 -4.83
CA GLY A 172 6.79 5.15 -5.96
C GLY A 172 7.50 5.14 -7.32
N ALA A 173 8.63 5.87 -7.45
CA ALA A 173 9.43 5.91 -8.68
C ALA A 173 9.98 4.54 -9.08
N ILE A 174 10.35 3.74 -8.09
CA ILE A 174 10.93 2.41 -8.30
C ILE A 174 9.93 1.55 -9.07
N PHE A 175 8.64 1.66 -8.74
CA PHE A 175 7.57 0.89 -9.35
C PHE A 175 7.07 1.42 -10.71
N LEU A 176 7.83 2.31 -11.37
CA LEU A 176 7.57 2.73 -12.76
C LEU A 176 7.23 1.58 -13.71
N PRO A 177 7.90 0.41 -13.68
CA PRO A 177 7.64 -0.65 -14.65
C PRO A 177 6.19 -1.10 -14.68
N LEU A 178 5.47 -1.01 -13.56
CA LEU A 178 4.08 -1.45 -13.44
C LEU A 178 3.13 -0.74 -14.40
N ILE A 179 3.43 0.49 -14.84
CA ILE A 179 2.58 1.22 -15.80
C ILE A 179 2.70 0.70 -17.23
N PHE A 180 3.79 -0.04 -17.51
CA PHE A 180 4.08 -0.59 -18.83
C PHE A 180 3.66 -2.05 -18.97
N ILE A 181 3.03 -2.61 -17.94
CA ILE A 181 2.53 -3.99 -17.96
C ILE A 181 1.47 -4.16 -19.06
N ARG A 182 1.57 -5.26 -19.81
CA ARG A 182 0.65 -5.60 -20.89
C ARG A 182 0.29 -7.08 -20.84
N LYS A 183 -0.87 -7.48 -21.35
CA LYS A 183 -1.25 -8.89 -21.53
C LYS A 183 -0.54 -9.53 -22.73
N LYS A 184 0.79 -9.41 -22.77
CA LYS A 184 1.67 -9.96 -23.81
C LYS A 184 2.82 -10.71 -23.14
N PHE A 185 3.30 -11.75 -23.82
CA PHE A 185 4.42 -12.56 -23.36
C PHE A 185 5.69 -11.73 -23.29
N PHE A 186 6.05 -11.01 -24.35
CA PHE A 186 7.22 -10.14 -24.35
C PHE A 186 6.84 -8.68 -24.08
N GLN A 187 7.47 -8.07 -23.06
CA GLN A 187 7.16 -6.71 -22.58
C GLN A 187 8.43 -5.84 -22.51
N SER A 188 9.02 -5.50 -23.66
CA SER A 188 10.29 -4.77 -23.73
C SER A 188 10.34 -3.50 -22.88
N LYS A 189 9.27 -2.69 -22.89
CA LYS A 189 9.18 -1.46 -22.06
C LYS A 189 9.19 -1.75 -20.57
N PHE A 190 8.49 -2.80 -20.12
CA PHE A 190 8.48 -3.24 -18.74
C PHE A 190 9.88 -3.70 -18.31
N VAL A 191 10.53 -4.53 -19.12
CA VAL A 191 11.89 -5.04 -18.84
C VAL A 191 12.90 -3.90 -18.78
N LEU A 192 12.90 -3.00 -19.76
CA LEU A 192 13.81 -1.86 -19.81
C LEU A 192 13.65 -0.95 -18.57
N THR A 193 12.41 -0.60 -18.23
CA THR A 193 12.15 0.24 -17.05
C THR A 193 12.46 -0.49 -15.75
N SER A 194 12.31 -1.82 -15.70
CA SER A 194 12.70 -2.64 -14.54
C SER A 194 14.20 -2.56 -14.30
N ILE A 195 14.99 -2.73 -15.37
CA ILE A 195 16.45 -2.60 -15.31
C ILE A 195 16.84 -1.20 -14.84
N ILE A 196 16.23 -0.15 -15.42
CA ILE A 196 16.47 1.24 -15.00
C ILE A 196 16.15 1.45 -13.51
N SER A 197 15.03 0.92 -13.02
CA SER A 197 14.65 1.05 -11.60
C SER A 197 15.66 0.41 -10.65
N ILE A 198 16.19 -0.77 -11.02
CA ILE A 198 17.19 -1.49 -10.23
C ILE A 198 18.52 -0.72 -10.24
N PHE A 199 18.97 -0.25 -11.42
CA PHE A 199 20.19 0.57 -11.50
C PHE A 199 20.05 1.86 -10.70
N ALA A 200 18.91 2.55 -10.81
CA ALA A 200 18.65 3.77 -10.05
C ALA A 200 18.77 3.53 -8.53
N MET A 201 18.22 2.41 -8.01
CA MET A 201 18.38 2.03 -6.61
C MET A 201 19.85 1.83 -6.22
N ILE A 202 20.62 1.12 -7.05
CA ILE A 202 22.04 0.86 -6.78
C ILE A 202 22.84 2.17 -6.76
N PHE A 203 22.60 3.08 -7.71
CA PHE A 203 23.30 4.38 -7.74
C PHE A 203 22.96 5.26 -6.52
N LEU A 204 21.70 5.26 -6.08
CA LEU A 204 21.24 6.04 -4.93
C LEU A 204 21.68 5.48 -3.57
N SER A 205 22.12 4.22 -3.53
CA SER A 205 22.55 3.54 -2.30
C SER A 205 23.84 4.08 -1.67
N SER A 206 24.63 4.87 -2.41
CA SER A 206 25.95 5.38 -2.02
C SER A 206 25.93 6.41 -0.87
N SER A 207 24.77 6.65 -0.25
CA SER A 207 24.54 7.61 0.85
C SER A 207 24.26 6.94 2.21
N LYS A 208 24.88 5.78 2.48
CA LYS A 208 24.68 4.99 3.72
C LYS A 208 25.01 5.82 4.98
N SER A 209 23.99 6.17 5.75
CA SER A 209 24.10 6.31 7.20
C SER A 209 23.50 5.07 7.86
N GLU A 210 24.37 4.25 8.45
CA GLU A 210 24.02 3.08 9.25
C GLU A 210 23.49 3.55 10.62
N ILE A 211 22.20 3.85 10.70
CA ILE A 211 21.54 4.01 11.99
C ILE A 211 20.47 2.93 12.07
N ASP A 212 20.92 1.78 12.56
CA ASP A 212 20.15 0.57 12.76
C ASP A 212 19.21 0.76 13.95
N THR A 213 17.97 1.16 13.67
CA THR A 213 16.90 1.21 14.67
C THR A 213 16.25 -0.18 14.67
N GLY A 214 16.56 -0.97 15.69
CA GLY A 214 16.35 -2.42 15.83
C GLY A 214 14.90 -2.94 15.84
N GLU A 215 14.02 -2.39 15.01
CA GLU A 215 12.64 -2.82 14.88
C GLU A 215 12.45 -3.55 13.53
N THR A 216 12.55 -4.88 13.56
CA THR A 216 12.33 -5.86 12.45
C THR A 216 13.22 -5.75 11.22
N SER A 217 13.97 -6.80 10.88
CA SER A 217 14.92 -6.77 9.76
C SER A 217 14.24 -6.72 8.38
N PRO A 218 14.80 -6.00 7.38
CA PRO A 218 14.32 -6.01 6.00
C PRO A 218 14.27 -7.42 5.40
N LEU A 219 15.16 -8.32 5.85
CA LEU A 219 15.22 -9.72 5.44
C LEU A 219 13.90 -10.45 5.75
N LEU A 220 13.26 -10.15 6.88
CA LEU A 220 11.97 -10.76 7.24
C LEU A 220 10.87 -10.32 6.24
N PHE A 221 10.83 -9.04 5.86
CA PHE A 221 9.88 -8.57 4.86
C PHE A 221 10.12 -9.24 3.50
N PHE A 222 11.38 -9.42 3.10
CA PHE A 222 11.73 -10.16 1.90
C PHE A 222 11.29 -11.64 1.97
N ALA A 223 11.47 -12.29 3.11
CA ALA A 223 10.98 -13.66 3.31
C ALA A 223 9.45 -13.76 3.15
N VAL A 224 8.69 -12.78 3.63
CA VAL A 224 7.24 -12.71 3.43
C VAL A 224 6.89 -12.48 1.95
N VAL A 225 7.66 -11.66 1.22
CA VAL A 225 7.51 -11.48 -0.24
C VAL A 225 7.72 -12.80 -0.98
N CYS A 226 8.79 -13.54 -0.65
CA CYS A 226 9.05 -14.86 -1.23
C CYS A 226 7.93 -15.85 -0.90
N THR A 227 7.44 -15.86 0.34
CA THR A 227 6.33 -16.71 0.77
C THR A 227 5.05 -16.39 -0.01
N GLY A 228 4.72 -15.12 -0.19
CA GLY A 228 3.59 -14.69 -1.00
C GLY A 228 3.72 -15.13 -2.47
N MET A 229 4.93 -15.06 -3.04
CA MET A 229 5.19 -15.59 -4.38
C MET A 229 4.99 -17.11 -4.46
N LEU A 230 5.45 -17.88 -3.46
CA LEU A 230 5.23 -19.32 -3.40
C LEU A 230 3.74 -19.67 -3.30
N ILE A 231 2.97 -18.92 -2.49
CA ILE A 231 1.51 -19.07 -2.42
C ILE A 231 0.90 -18.82 -3.80
N PHE A 232 1.25 -17.72 -4.47
CA PHE A 232 0.77 -17.42 -5.81
C PHE A 232 1.09 -18.54 -6.83
N LEU A 233 2.32 -19.04 -6.82
CA LEU A 233 2.76 -20.13 -7.71
C LEU A 233 2.02 -21.44 -7.45
N SER A 234 1.79 -21.78 -6.17
CA SER A 234 1.06 -22.98 -5.75
C SER A 234 -0.40 -22.94 -6.21
N LEU A 235 -1.05 -21.79 -6.05
CA LEU A 235 -2.41 -21.57 -6.52
C LEU A 235 -2.50 -21.72 -8.04
N ASN A 236 -1.51 -21.16 -8.75
CA ASN A 236 -1.42 -21.21 -10.21
C ASN A 236 -0.90 -22.57 -10.76
N LYS A 237 -0.67 -23.58 -9.91
CA LYS A 237 -0.15 -24.91 -10.28
C LYS A 237 1.12 -24.87 -11.13
N LEU A 238 1.93 -23.80 -10.99
CA LEU A 238 3.11 -23.53 -11.82
C LEU A 238 2.86 -23.41 -13.34
N ILE A 239 1.60 -23.26 -13.78
CA ILE A 239 1.28 -23.14 -15.21
C ILE A 239 1.22 -21.67 -15.62
N LEU A 240 2.09 -21.26 -16.55
CA LEU A 240 2.08 -19.92 -17.12
C LEU A 240 0.96 -19.79 -18.17
N TYR A 241 -0.26 -19.49 -17.71
CA TYR A 241 -1.35 -19.14 -18.62
C TYR A 241 -1.18 -17.73 -19.18
N ARG A 242 -1.41 -17.58 -20.50
CA ARG A 242 -1.37 -16.29 -21.21
C ARG A 242 -2.29 -15.22 -20.59
N LYS A 243 -3.36 -15.65 -19.90
CA LYS A 243 -4.32 -14.76 -19.22
C LYS A 243 -3.73 -14.06 -17.99
N ASN A 244 -2.75 -14.66 -17.32
CA ASN A 244 -2.22 -14.24 -16.00
C ASN A 244 -0.74 -13.84 -16.07
N ILE A 245 -0.19 -13.76 -17.29
CA ILE A 245 1.24 -13.53 -17.51
C ILE A 245 1.71 -12.17 -16.98
N ASP A 246 0.81 -11.20 -17.01
CA ASP A 246 1.01 -9.88 -16.42
C ASP A 246 1.25 -9.96 -14.91
N LEU A 247 0.39 -10.66 -14.17
CA LEU A 247 0.54 -10.84 -12.73
C LEU A 247 1.81 -11.60 -12.37
N TYR A 248 2.22 -12.56 -13.21
CA TYR A 248 3.50 -13.25 -13.05
C TYR A 248 4.69 -12.27 -13.17
N TYR A 249 4.71 -11.42 -14.22
CA TYR A 249 5.76 -10.41 -14.38
C TYR A 249 5.79 -9.41 -13.22
N VAL A 250 4.61 -8.97 -12.74
CA VAL A 250 4.51 -8.09 -11.57
C VAL A 250 5.10 -8.76 -10.33
N ASN A 251 4.73 -10.00 -10.04
CA ASN A 251 5.21 -10.71 -8.85
C ASN A 251 6.71 -10.99 -8.93
N MET A 252 7.23 -11.41 -10.09
CA MET A 252 8.66 -11.59 -10.30
C MET A 252 9.43 -10.28 -10.09
N TYR A 253 8.91 -9.19 -10.65
CA TYR A 253 9.49 -7.86 -10.45
C TYR A 253 9.49 -7.46 -8.96
N CYS A 254 8.39 -7.71 -8.24
CA CYS A 254 8.28 -7.49 -6.80
C CYS A 254 9.33 -8.27 -6.00
N VAL A 255 9.61 -9.53 -6.37
CA VAL A 255 10.68 -10.32 -5.74
C VAL A 255 12.05 -9.73 -6.06
N PHE A 256 12.32 -9.37 -7.32
CA PHE A 256 13.61 -8.79 -7.71
C PHE A 256 13.88 -7.47 -6.98
N ILE A 257 12.96 -6.50 -7.01
CA ILE A 257 13.19 -5.24 -6.32
C ILE A 257 13.35 -5.41 -4.81
N SER A 258 12.68 -6.40 -4.21
CA SER A 258 12.81 -6.68 -2.77
C SER A 258 14.18 -7.32 -2.46
N LEU A 259 14.68 -8.20 -3.32
CA LEU A 259 16.03 -8.76 -3.18
C LEU A 259 17.08 -7.64 -3.32
N PHE A 260 17.00 -6.84 -4.37
CA PHE A 260 17.94 -5.73 -4.59
C PHE A 260 17.82 -4.65 -3.51
N SER A 261 16.63 -4.39 -2.97
CA SER A 261 16.49 -3.41 -1.89
C SER A 261 17.18 -3.86 -0.62
N VAL A 262 17.04 -5.14 -0.23
CA VAL A 262 17.71 -5.71 0.95
C VAL A 262 19.22 -5.78 0.78
N LEU A 263 19.71 -6.06 -0.43
CA LEU A 263 21.16 -6.16 -0.69
C LEU A 263 21.87 -4.80 -0.75
N PHE A 264 21.22 -3.77 -1.28
CA PHE A 264 21.89 -2.51 -1.62
C PHE A 264 21.45 -1.30 -0.78
N LEU A 265 20.21 -1.25 -0.28
CA LEU A 265 19.71 -0.08 0.44
C LEU A 265 19.84 -0.23 1.96
N SER A 266 19.71 0.88 2.68
CA SER A 266 19.58 0.86 4.14
C SER A 266 18.23 0.28 4.58
N ASP A 267 18.15 -0.07 5.86
CA ASP A 267 17.02 -0.79 6.44
C ASP A 267 15.65 -0.16 6.20
N ALA A 268 15.52 1.14 6.46
CA ALA A 268 14.26 1.85 6.29
C ALA A 268 13.75 1.80 4.83
N PRO A 269 14.47 2.31 3.81
CA PRO A 269 14.00 2.26 2.44
C PRO A 269 13.79 0.83 1.91
N ALA A 270 14.61 -0.14 2.35
CA ALA A 270 14.42 -1.54 1.99
C ALA A 270 13.07 -2.10 2.49
N LYS A 271 12.72 -1.86 3.77
CA LYS A 271 11.42 -2.22 4.34
C LYS A 271 10.28 -1.57 3.55
N ARG A 272 10.41 -0.29 3.21
CA ARG A 272 9.38 0.46 2.45
C ARG A 272 9.10 -0.18 1.08
N ILE A 273 10.14 -0.55 0.33
CA ILE A 273 9.98 -1.22 -0.98
C ILE A 273 9.29 -2.58 -0.80
N CYS A 274 9.73 -3.38 0.16
CA CYS A 274 9.12 -4.70 0.42
C CYS A 274 7.64 -4.58 0.81
N MET A 275 7.28 -3.57 1.62
CA MET A 275 5.89 -3.29 2.00
C MET A 275 5.00 -3.02 0.77
N ILE A 276 5.46 -2.19 -0.18
CA ILE A 276 4.71 -1.92 -1.41
C ILE A 276 4.66 -3.17 -2.30
N ALA A 277 5.75 -3.93 -2.41
CA ALA A 277 5.80 -5.18 -3.17
C ALA A 277 4.76 -6.20 -2.68
N LEU A 278 4.58 -6.32 -1.36
CA LEU A 278 3.58 -7.20 -0.75
C LEU A 278 2.14 -6.83 -1.15
N ILE A 279 1.84 -5.55 -1.38
CA ILE A 279 0.52 -5.10 -1.82
C ILE A 279 0.17 -5.64 -3.21
N PHE A 280 1.12 -5.64 -4.14
CA PHE A 280 0.91 -6.20 -5.47
C PHE A 280 0.78 -7.71 -5.45
N ILE A 281 1.58 -8.39 -4.63
CA ILE A 281 1.48 -9.85 -4.44
C ILE A 281 0.12 -10.21 -3.83
N LEU A 282 -0.34 -9.46 -2.83
CA LEU A 282 -1.68 -9.63 -2.24
C LEU A 282 -2.77 -9.55 -3.31
N TYR A 283 -2.71 -8.54 -4.19
CA TYR A 283 -3.68 -8.43 -5.28
C TYR A 283 -3.59 -9.60 -6.27
N SER A 284 -2.39 -10.06 -6.62
CA SER A 284 -2.20 -11.22 -7.51
C SER A 284 -2.82 -12.49 -6.92
N ILE A 285 -2.65 -12.73 -5.61
CA ILE A 285 -3.27 -13.85 -4.89
C ILE A 285 -4.80 -13.70 -4.90
N TYR A 286 -5.32 -12.53 -4.54
CA TYR A 286 -6.75 -12.24 -4.57
C TYR A 286 -7.37 -12.49 -5.96
N TRP A 287 -6.74 -11.98 -7.01
CA TRP A 287 -7.23 -12.12 -8.38
C TRP A 287 -7.34 -13.59 -8.77
N PHE A 288 -6.34 -14.39 -8.40
CA PHE A 288 -6.36 -15.82 -8.69
C PHE A 288 -7.45 -16.56 -7.90
N ILE A 289 -7.65 -16.23 -6.62
CA ILE A 289 -8.73 -16.79 -5.80
C ILE A 289 -10.11 -16.49 -6.41
N GLU A 290 -10.32 -15.27 -6.90
CA GLU A 290 -11.61 -14.90 -7.52
C GLU A 290 -11.81 -15.51 -8.91
N ASP A 291 -10.74 -15.72 -9.69
CA ASP A 291 -10.84 -16.40 -10.99
C ASP A 291 -11.10 -17.91 -10.82
N ASN A 292 -10.58 -18.51 -9.74
CA ASN A 292 -10.79 -19.91 -9.42
C ASN A 292 -12.11 -20.15 -8.65
N LYS A 293 -13.11 -20.72 -9.33
CA LYS A 293 -14.46 -20.88 -8.77
C LYS A 293 -14.60 -22.01 -7.73
N LYS A 294 -13.61 -22.88 -7.57
CA LYS A 294 -13.69 -24.02 -6.63
C LYS A 294 -13.32 -23.60 -5.21
N ASN A 295 -14.17 -23.93 -4.23
CA ASN A 295 -13.94 -23.66 -2.80
C ASN A 295 -13.62 -22.20 -2.46
N ILE A 296 -14.23 -21.25 -3.19
CA ILE A 296 -13.90 -19.83 -3.10
C ILE A 296 -14.00 -19.26 -1.68
N LEU A 297 -14.98 -19.70 -0.88
CA LEU A 297 -15.15 -19.24 0.51
C LEU A 297 -13.97 -19.64 1.40
N VAL A 298 -13.43 -20.85 1.22
CA VAL A 298 -12.27 -21.34 1.99
C VAL A 298 -11.03 -20.53 1.64
N PHE A 299 -10.79 -20.29 0.35
CA PHE A 299 -9.64 -19.49 -0.09
C PHE A 299 -9.76 -18.02 0.34
N ARG A 300 -10.96 -17.44 0.30
CA ARG A 300 -11.22 -16.10 0.84
C ARG A 300 -10.94 -16.02 2.34
N ALA A 301 -11.43 -16.99 3.11
CA ALA A 301 -11.17 -17.06 4.55
C ALA A 301 -9.67 -17.22 4.85
N GLY A 302 -8.99 -18.08 4.11
CA GLY A 302 -7.53 -18.23 4.17
C GLY A 302 -6.79 -16.93 3.87
N LEU A 303 -7.20 -16.19 2.84
CA LEU A 303 -6.61 -14.89 2.50
C LEU A 303 -6.79 -13.88 3.63
N VAL A 304 -8.00 -13.75 4.18
CA VAL A 304 -8.29 -12.85 5.30
C VAL A 304 -7.43 -13.23 6.53
N LEU A 305 -7.35 -14.51 6.88
CA LEU A 305 -6.54 -14.96 8.00
C LEU A 305 -5.05 -14.64 7.81
N VAL A 306 -4.46 -15.08 6.69
CA VAL A 306 -3.02 -14.92 6.43
C VAL A 306 -2.60 -13.46 6.36
N THR A 307 -3.48 -12.58 5.89
CA THR A 307 -3.19 -11.13 5.80
C THR A 307 -3.33 -10.41 7.14
N LEU A 308 -4.26 -10.82 7.99
CA LEU A 308 -4.50 -10.16 9.28
C LEU A 308 -3.58 -10.68 10.39
N LEU A 309 -3.19 -11.96 10.35
CA LEU A 309 -2.34 -12.59 11.37
C LEU A 309 -1.04 -11.82 11.66
N PRO A 310 -0.26 -11.36 10.66
CA PRO A 310 0.98 -10.62 10.90
C PRO A 310 0.79 -9.37 11.78
N THR A 311 -0.36 -8.70 11.68
CA THR A 311 -0.65 -7.50 12.49
C THR A 311 -0.73 -7.81 13.98
N PHE A 312 -1.13 -9.03 14.35
CA PHE A 312 -1.21 -9.47 15.75
C PHE A 312 0.08 -10.15 16.23
N ILE A 313 0.85 -10.74 15.31
CA ILE A 313 2.10 -11.45 15.64
C ILE A 313 3.27 -10.48 15.79
N PHE A 314 3.37 -9.47 14.92
CA PHE A 314 4.47 -8.51 14.96
C PHE A 314 4.20 -7.43 16.00
N SER A 315 5.02 -7.42 17.06
CA SER A 315 4.94 -6.46 18.15
C SER A 315 4.97 -5.01 17.65
N SER A 316 5.73 -4.71 16.59
CA SER A 316 5.81 -3.36 16.02
C SER A 316 4.45 -2.83 15.58
N VAL A 317 3.69 -3.59 14.79
CA VAL A 317 2.38 -3.15 14.28
C VAL A 317 1.31 -3.29 15.37
N PHE A 318 1.37 -4.34 16.18
CA PHE A 318 0.44 -4.55 17.28
C PHE A 318 0.52 -3.40 18.30
N ASN A 319 1.72 -2.99 18.68
CA ASN A 319 1.93 -1.88 19.60
C ASN A 319 1.37 -0.57 19.03
N MET A 320 1.46 -0.32 17.71
CA MET A 320 0.85 0.87 17.11
C MET A 320 -0.69 0.91 17.28
N LEU A 321 -1.35 -0.25 17.38
CA LEU A 321 -2.80 -0.35 17.59
C LEU A 321 -3.20 -0.26 19.07
N VAL A 322 -2.33 -0.73 19.97
CA VAL A 322 -2.53 -0.69 21.42
C VAL A 322 -2.17 0.67 22.00
N TYR A 323 -1.15 1.33 21.43
CA TYR A 323 -0.63 2.59 21.92
C TYR A 323 -1.71 3.67 21.86
N ALA A 324 -2.30 3.94 23.01
CA ALA A 324 -2.96 5.18 23.33
C ALA A 324 -1.89 6.04 23.99
N GLY A 325 -1.36 7.02 23.25
CA GLY A 325 -0.47 8.00 23.85
C GLY A 325 -1.16 8.63 25.06
N LYS A 326 -0.50 8.62 26.21
CA LYS A 326 -0.75 9.60 27.26
C LYS A 326 -0.05 10.89 26.90
#